data_AF-A0A9D8FYL9-F1
#
_entry.id   AF-A0A9D8FYL9-F1
#
_cell.length_a   1.000
_cell.length_b   1.000
_cell.length_c   1.000
_cell.angle_alpha   90.00
_cell.angle_beta   90.00
_cell.angle_gamma   90.00
#
_symmetry.space_group_name_H-M   'P 1'
#
loop_
_entity.id
_entity.type
_entity.pdbx_description
1 polymer ?
#
loop_
_entity_poly.entity_id
_entity_poly.type
_entity_poly.pdbx_seq_one_letter_code
_entity_poly.pdbx_strand_id
1 'polypeptide(L)' 'MPLTQEMMYPECPVPGKDGMITPRIGSVVSSEDFKRVRDEYYGIRGWEASTGLQTRTTLQRIGFTM' A
#
# COMPACT_ATOMS: atom_id res chain seq x y z
N MET A 1 6.10 -10.26 -3.92
CA MET A 1 7.48 -10.76 -3.74
C MET A 1 7.82 -10.68 -2.26
N PRO A 2 8.13 -11.80 -1.60
CA PRO A 2 8.53 -11.80 -0.19
C PRO A 2 9.93 -11.19 0.01
N LEU A 3 10.17 -10.65 1.22
CA LEU A 3 11.53 -10.35 1.69
C LEU A 3 12.25 -11.66 1.97
N THR A 4 13.33 -11.92 1.23
CA THR A 4 14.08 -13.17 1.29
C THR A 4 15.33 -13.08 2.17
N GLN A 5 15.90 -11.88 2.33
CA GLN A 5 17.10 -11.68 3.14
C GLN A 5 17.20 -10.21 3.58
N GLU A 6 17.63 -10.00 4.83
CA GLU A 6 18.05 -8.70 5.34
C GLU A 6 19.49 -8.85 5.87
N MET A 7 20.38 -7.95 5.46
CA MET A 7 21.83 -8.10 5.75
C MET A 7 22.21 -7.67 7.17
N MET A 8 21.48 -6.72 7.76
CA MET A 8 21.82 -6.12 9.05
C MET A 8 21.06 -6.77 10.22
N TYR A 9 19.87 -7.33 9.95
CA TYR A 9 19.03 -8.01 10.93
C TYR A 9 18.47 -9.31 10.33
N PRO A 10 19.16 -10.45 10.48
CA PRO A 10 18.78 -11.71 9.82
C PRO A 10 17.39 -12.22 10.15
N GLU A 11 16.78 -11.79 11.26
CA GLU A 11 15.43 -12.16 11.70
C GLU A 11 14.35 -11.13 11.29
N CYS A 12 14.76 -10.01 10.67
CA CYS A 12 13.91 -8.86 10.32
C CYS A 12 12.87 -8.51 11.42
N PRO A 13 13.35 -8.17 12.64
CA PRO A 13 12.48 -7.89 13.76
C PRO A 13 11.71 -6.59 13.51
N VAL A 14 10.40 -6.70 13.30
CA VAL A 14 9.52 -5.53 13.21
C VAL A 14 8.56 -5.48 14.39
N PRO A 15 8.18 -4.27 14.85
CA PRO A 15 7.12 -4.13 15.84
C PRO A 15 5.83 -4.77 15.33
N GLY A 16 5.41 -5.83 15.98
CA GLY A 16 4.13 -6.50 15.77
C GLY A 16 3.07 -5.97 16.73
N LYS A 17 1.96 -6.71 16.81
CA LYS A 17 0.83 -6.35 17.67
C LYS A 17 1.30 -6.24 19.13
N ASP A 18 0.86 -5.20 19.82
CA ASP A 18 1.16 -4.93 21.23
C ASP A 18 2.67 -4.87 21.55
N GLY A 19 3.51 -4.53 20.55
CA GLY A 19 4.96 -4.40 20.71
C GLY A 19 5.71 -5.73 20.63
N MET A 20 5.03 -6.85 20.36
CA MET A 20 5.68 -8.14 20.16
C MET A 20 6.49 -8.12 18.85
N ILE A 21 7.76 -8.48 18.92
CA ILE A 21 8.61 -8.54 17.72
C ILE A 21 8.15 -9.70 16.84
N THR A 22 7.82 -9.42 15.58
CA THR A 22 7.46 -10.43 14.58
C THR A 22 8.50 -10.41 13.46
N PRO A 23 9.03 -11.57 13.03
CA PRO A 23 9.90 -11.63 11.86
C PRO A 23 9.09 -11.39 10.58
N ARG A 24 9.60 -10.53 9.68
CA ARG A 24 8.92 -10.20 8.41
C ARG A 24 9.39 -11.01 7.19
N ILE A 25 10.40 -11.88 7.37
CA ILE A 25 10.94 -12.72 6.29
C ILE A 25 9.85 -13.67 5.79
N GLY A 26 9.73 -13.79 4.47
CA GLY A 26 8.70 -14.62 3.84
C GLY A 26 7.27 -14.07 3.90
N SER A 27 7.04 -12.94 4.59
CA SER A 27 5.71 -12.32 4.67
C SER A 27 5.27 -11.80 3.30
N VAL A 28 4.07 -12.18 2.87
CA VAL A 28 3.44 -11.75 1.61
C VAL A 28 2.06 -11.17 1.92
N VAL A 29 1.75 -10.01 1.33
CA VAL A 29 0.40 -9.45 1.36
C VAL A 29 -0.43 -10.15 0.28
N SER A 30 -1.67 -10.54 0.61
CA SER A 30 -2.57 -11.14 -0.38
C SER A 30 -2.89 -10.14 -1.50
N SER A 31 -3.12 -10.64 -2.70
CA SER A 31 -3.50 -9.79 -3.84
C SER A 31 -4.81 -9.06 -3.57
N GLU A 32 -5.73 -9.72 -2.87
CA GLU A 32 -7.05 -9.21 -2.49
C GLU A 32 -6.93 -8.07 -1.47
N ASP A 33 -6.12 -8.24 -0.41
CA ASP A 33 -5.90 -7.20 0.59
C ASP A 33 -5.20 -5.99 -0.01
N PHE A 34 -4.24 -6.22 -0.90
CA PHE A 34 -3.57 -5.14 -1.61
C PHE A 34 -4.56 -4.33 -2.47
N LYS A 35 -5.41 -5.01 -3.25
CA LYS A 35 -6.42 -4.36 -4.10
C LYS A 35 -7.41 -3.56 -3.24
N ARG A 36 -7.86 -4.13 -2.11
CA ARG A 36 -8.77 -3.45 -1.19
C ARG A 36 -8.20 -2.13 -0.66
N VAL A 37 -6.96 -2.17 -0.14
CA VAL A 37 -6.30 -0.96 0.39
C VAL A 37 -6.02 0.06 -0.73
N ARG A 38 -5.63 -0.41 -1.91
CA ARG A 38 -5.43 0.45 -3.09
C ARG A 38 -6.70 1.17 -3.50
N ASP A 39 -7.83 0.47 -3.55
CA ASP A 39 -9.11 1.04 -3.97
C ASP A 39 -9.62 2.09 -2.96
N GLU A 40 -9.42 1.82 -1.66
CA GLU A 40 -9.66 2.81 -0.60
C GLU A 40 -8.79 4.06 -0.78
N TYR A 41 -7.49 3.87 -1.01
CA TYR A 41 -6.56 4.96 -1.27
C TYR A 41 -6.95 5.78 -2.51
N TYR A 42 -7.35 5.14 -3.60
CA TYR A 42 -7.84 5.82 -4.81
C TYR A 42 -9.10 6.63 -4.52
N GLY A 43 -10.05 6.09 -3.76
CA GLY A 43 -11.25 6.82 -3.34
C GLY A 43 -10.92 8.09 -2.56
N ILE A 44 -10.04 8.02 -1.56
CA ILE A 44 -9.62 9.18 -0.76
C ILE A 44 -8.94 10.25 -1.62
N ARG A 45 -8.18 9.83 -2.64
CA ARG A 45 -7.47 10.75 -3.56
C ARG A 45 -8.38 11.30 -4.66
N GLY A 46 -9.63 10.85 -4.75
CA GLY A 46 -10.57 11.23 -5.80
C GLY A 46 -10.16 10.67 -7.17
N TRP A 47 -9.64 9.44 -7.16
CA TRP A 47 -9.28 8.66 -8.33
C TRP A 47 -10.31 7.55 -8.52
N GLU A 48 -10.45 7.07 -9.75
CA GLU A 48 -11.35 5.98 -10.10
C GLU A 48 -10.67 4.64 -9.78
N ALA A 49 -11.38 3.77 -9.03
CA ALA A 49 -10.76 2.59 -8.43
C ALA A 49 -10.37 1.50 -9.45
N SER A 50 -11.14 1.36 -10.55
CA SER A 50 -10.90 0.32 -11.55
C SER A 50 -9.69 0.61 -12.45
N THR A 51 -9.42 1.89 -12.72
CA THR A 51 -8.33 2.35 -13.61
C THR A 51 -7.16 2.97 -12.87
N GLY A 52 -7.38 3.48 -11.65
CA GLY A 52 -6.39 4.26 -10.90
C GLY A 52 -6.17 5.67 -11.44
N LEU A 53 -7.04 6.17 -12.32
CA LEU A 53 -6.91 7.51 -12.91
C LEU A 53 -7.60 8.58 -12.06
N GLN A 54 -7.07 9.79 -12.05
CA GLN A 54 -7.74 10.92 -11.37
C GLN A 54 -9.07 11.25 -12.05
N THR A 55 -10.09 11.55 -11.25
CA THR A 55 -11.34 12.08 -11.79
C THR A 55 -11.14 13.48 -12.34
N ARG A 56 -11.97 13.87 -13.32
CA ARG A 56 -11.99 15.23 -13.88
C ARG A 56 -12.15 16.29 -12.77
N THR A 57 -13.04 16.05 -11.81
CA THR A 57 -13.28 16.94 -10.67
C THR A 57 -12.03 17.13 -9.82
N THR A 58 -11.30 16.03 -9.54
CA THR A 58 -10.03 16.12 -8.81
C THR A 58 -8.98 16.92 -9.56
N LEU A 59 -8.82 16.68 -10.87
CA LEU A 59 -7.86 17.41 -11.71
C LEU A 59 -8.15 18.91 -11.74
N GLN A 60 -9.42 19.29 -11.93
CA GLN A 60 -9.85 20.68 -11.91
C GLN A 60 -9.58 21.35 -10.55
N ARG A 61 -9.86 20.65 -9.45
CA ARG A 61 -9.62 21.15 -8.08
C ARG A 61 -8.15 21.47 -7.83
N ILE A 62 -7.22 20.71 -8.41
CA ILE A 62 -5.78 20.90 -8.22
C ILE A 62 -5.12 21.76 -9.30
N GLY A 63 -5.91 22.45 -10.13
CA GLY A 63 -5.42 23.39 -11.13
C GLY A 63 -4.92 22.77 -12.44
N PHE A 64 -5.07 21.45 -12.61
CA PHE A 64 -4.85 20.81 -13.91
C PHE A 64 -6.11 20.94 -14.75
N THR A 65 -6.06 21.85 -15.73
CA THR A 65 -7.09 21.98 -16.75
C THR A 65 -6.58 21.31 -18.02
N MET A 66 -7.35 20.35 -18.55
CA MET A 66 -7.21 19.87 -19.94
C MET A 66 -7.95 20.80 -20.89
#